data_AF-A0A2D4GZA0-F1
#
_entry.id   AF-A0A2D4GZA0-F1
#
_cell.length_a   1.000
_cell.length_b   1.000
_cell.length_c   1.000
_cell.angle_alpha   90.00
_cell.angle_beta   90.00
_cell.angle_gamma   90.00
#
_symmetry.space_group_name_H-M   'P 1'
#
loop_
_entity.id
_entity.type
_entity.pdbx_description
1 polymer ?
#
loop_
_entity_poly.entity_id
_entity_poly.type
_entity_poly.pdbx_seq_one_letter_code
_entity_poly.pdbx_strand_id
1 'polypeptide(L)'
;SDSAEAVEMEDASTSQFQVEKHSWEGLRDIIHGSRKYTGMIVNKAPHDFQFVRKTEESSPHSHRLYYLGMPYGSRENSLLYSEIPKKVRKEALLLLSWKQMLDHFQATPHHGMYSREEELLRERKRLGVFGITS
;
A
#
# COMPACT_ATOMS: atom_id res chain seq x y z
N SER A 1 24.52 -50.73 47.22
CA SER A 1 23.36 -50.90 46.33
C SER A 1 23.03 -49.55 45.78
N ASP A 2 23.49 -49.30 44.56
CA ASP A 2 23.46 -48.00 43.90
C ASP A 2 22.14 -47.91 43.14
N SER A 3 21.24 -47.01 43.58
CA SER A 3 19.95 -46.79 42.94
C SER A 3 20.15 -45.88 41.73
N ALA A 4 20.21 -46.48 40.54
CA ALA A 4 20.12 -45.73 39.29
C ALA A 4 18.67 -45.28 39.09
N GLU A 5 18.40 -44.03 39.49
CA GLU A 5 17.19 -43.31 39.19
C GLU A 5 17.13 -43.10 37.67
N ALA A 6 16.31 -43.91 36.99
CA ALA A 6 16.03 -43.73 35.57
C ALA A 6 15.19 -42.46 35.44
N VAL A 7 15.86 -41.36 35.08
CA VAL A 7 15.21 -40.11 34.72
C VAL A 7 14.35 -40.38 33.48
N GLU A 8 13.02 -40.41 33.65
CA GLU A 8 12.09 -40.34 32.52
C GLU A 8 12.37 -39.04 31.77
N MET A 9 12.98 -39.15 30.59
CA MET A 9 13.00 -38.05 29.64
C MET A 9 11.56 -37.82 29.20
N GLU A 10 10.90 -36.82 29.78
CA GLU A 10 9.66 -36.27 29.24
C GLU A 10 9.90 -35.97 27.75
N ASP A 11 9.16 -36.69 26.92
CA ASP A 11 9.31 -36.67 25.47
C ASP A 11 9.07 -35.25 24.95
N ALA A 12 10.16 -34.58 24.55
CA ALA A 12 10.15 -33.23 23.98
C ALA A 12 9.23 -33.10 22.74
N SER A 13 8.72 -34.22 22.20
CA SER A 13 7.70 -34.25 21.15
C SER A 13 6.32 -33.75 21.60
N THR A 14 6.01 -33.77 22.90
CA THR A 14 4.70 -33.35 23.44
C THR A 14 4.52 -31.83 23.54
N SER A 15 5.60 -31.06 23.34
CA SER A 15 5.61 -29.59 23.41
C SER A 15 5.46 -28.91 22.03
N GLN A 16 5.30 -29.68 20.95
CA GLN A 16 5.27 -29.11 19.60
C GLN A 16 3.86 -28.61 19.24
N PHE A 17 3.72 -27.30 19.05
CA PHE A 17 2.48 -26.69 18.57
C PHE A 17 2.09 -27.27 17.21
N GLN A 18 0.90 -27.89 17.14
CA GLN A 18 0.32 -28.36 15.89
C GLN A 18 -0.73 -27.37 15.39
N VAL A 19 -0.60 -26.96 14.13
CA VAL A 19 -1.60 -26.10 13.48
C VAL A 19 -2.91 -26.84 13.26
N GLU A 20 -4.01 -26.10 13.27
CA GLU A 20 -5.32 -26.64 12.93
C GLU A 20 -5.33 -27.14 11.48
N LYS A 21 -5.79 -28.38 11.27
CA LYS A 21 -5.89 -29.00 9.95
C LYS A 21 -7.26 -28.66 9.35
N HIS A 22 -7.26 -27.84 8.30
CA HIS A 22 -8.48 -27.48 7.58
C HIS A 22 -8.62 -28.28 6.27
N SER A 23 -9.85 -28.39 5.76
CA SER A 23 -10.09 -28.85 4.39
C SER A 23 -9.58 -27.82 3.37
N TRP A 24 -9.41 -28.24 2.11
CA TRP A 24 -9.07 -27.31 1.02
C TRP A 24 -10.07 -26.15 0.91
N GLU A 25 -11.36 -26.43 1.08
CA GLU A 25 -12.40 -25.40 1.09
C GLU A 25 -12.29 -24.48 2.30
N GLY A 26 -12.06 -25.03 3.50
CA GLY A 26 -11.85 -24.23 4.71
C GLY A 26 -10.65 -23.29 4.62
N LEU A 27 -9.53 -23.74 4.03
CA LEU A 27 -8.37 -22.88 3.77
C LEU A 27 -8.70 -21.75 2.78
N ARG A 28 -9.47 -22.03 1.72
CA ARG A 28 -9.91 -21.00 0.78
C ARG A 28 -10.77 -19.96 1.47
N ASP A 29 -11.72 -20.38 2.31
CA ASP A 29 -12.60 -19.47 3.03
C ASP A 29 -11.84 -18.59 4.02
N ILE A 30 -10.86 -19.17 4.74
CA ILE A 30 -9.97 -18.41 5.63
C ILE A 30 -9.20 -17.35 4.85
N ILE A 31 -8.61 -17.71 3.70
CA ILE A 31 -7.87 -16.77 2.85
C ILE A 31 -8.80 -15.69 2.28
N HIS A 32 -9.98 -16.05 1.79
CA HIS A 32 -10.96 -15.09 1.26
C HIS A 32 -11.44 -14.13 2.34
N GLY A 33 -11.76 -14.64 3.54
CA GLY A 33 -12.14 -13.84 4.70
C GLY A 33 -11.05 -12.87 5.12
N SER A 34 -9.79 -13.30 5.14
CA SER A 34 -8.65 -12.46 5.51
C SER A 34 -8.46 -11.25 4.58
N ARG A 35 -8.78 -11.40 3.29
CA ARG A 35 -8.59 -10.36 2.27
C ARG A 35 -9.75 -9.36 2.19
N LYS A 36 -10.89 -9.64 2.84
CA LYS A 36 -12.12 -8.84 2.75
C LYS A 36 -11.90 -7.36 3.09
N TYR A 37 -11.03 -7.07 4.06
CA TYR A 37 -10.73 -5.71 4.50
C TYR A 37 -9.40 -5.16 3.96
N THR A 38 -8.51 -6.03 3.46
CA THR A 38 -7.23 -5.61 2.86
C THR A 38 -7.44 -4.73 1.63
N GLY A 39 -8.53 -4.92 0.88
CA GLY A 39 -8.88 -4.09 -0.28
C GLY A 39 -9.21 -2.62 0.04
N MET A 40 -9.38 -2.26 1.32
CA MET A 40 -9.55 -0.86 1.77
C MET A 40 -8.22 -0.16 2.07
N ILE A 41 -7.12 -0.91 2.13
CA ILE A 41 -5.79 -0.36 2.43
C ILE A 41 -5.21 0.24 1.14
N VAL A 42 -4.68 1.46 1.25
CA VAL A 42 -3.94 2.09 0.16
C VAL A 42 -2.70 1.24 -0.14
N ASN A 43 -2.67 0.58 -1.30
CA ASN A 43 -1.60 -0.36 -1.66
C ASN A 43 -0.19 0.29 -1.83
N LYS A 44 -0.10 1.64 -1.89
CA LYS A 44 1.14 2.39 -2.16
C LYS A 44 1.03 3.82 -1.62
N ALA A 45 2.02 4.23 -0.82
CA ALA A 45 2.12 5.60 -0.31
C ALA A 45 2.46 6.62 -1.44
N PRO A 46 2.16 7.92 -1.25
CA PRO A 46 2.57 8.97 -2.18
C PRO A 46 4.08 8.93 -2.46
N HIS A 47 4.46 9.10 -3.73
CA HIS A 47 5.85 9.03 -4.21
C HIS A 47 6.06 9.94 -5.43
N ASP A 48 7.31 10.04 -5.92
CA ASP A 48 7.70 10.89 -7.06
C ASP A 48 7.33 12.36 -6.86
N PHE A 49 7.78 12.90 -5.73
CA PHE A 49 7.44 14.26 -5.30
C PHE A 49 8.15 15.34 -6.13
N GLN A 50 7.39 16.36 -6.53
CA GLN A 50 7.90 17.56 -7.16
C GLN A 50 7.37 18.81 -6.46
N PHE A 51 8.30 19.65 -5.98
CA PHE A 51 7.98 20.91 -5.32
C PHE A 51 8.03 22.06 -6.32
N VAL A 52 6.91 22.79 -6.45
CA VAL A 52 6.82 23.98 -7.28
C VAL A 52 6.48 25.18 -6.40
N ARG A 53 7.39 26.17 -6.37
CA ARG A 53 7.19 27.38 -5.58
C ARG A 53 6.09 28.25 -6.20
N LYS A 54 5.20 28.78 -5.37
CA LYS A 54 4.24 29.80 -5.80
C LYS A 54 4.94 31.15 -5.85
N THR A 55 4.78 31.86 -6.96
CA THR A 55 5.37 33.18 -7.20
C THR A 55 4.52 34.32 -6.63
N GLU A 56 3.26 34.05 -6.32
CA GLU A 56 2.32 35.04 -5.84
C GLU A 56 2.48 35.29 -4.33
N GLU A 57 2.89 36.52 -3.96
CA GLU A 57 3.15 36.86 -2.55
C GLU A 57 1.87 36.87 -1.69
N SER A 58 0.72 37.24 -2.27
CA SER A 58 -0.59 37.21 -1.60
C SER A 58 -1.08 35.79 -1.31
N SER A 59 -0.50 34.76 -1.93
CA SER A 59 -0.97 33.38 -1.74
C SER A 59 -0.71 32.91 -0.30
N PRO A 60 -1.70 32.26 0.35
CA PRO A 60 -1.48 31.66 1.67
C PRO A 60 -0.57 30.41 1.62
N HIS A 61 -0.19 29.95 0.43
CA HIS A 61 0.63 28.77 0.21
C HIS A 61 1.99 29.14 -0.37
N SER A 62 3.05 28.48 0.10
CA SER A 62 4.42 28.69 -0.38
C SER A 62 4.73 27.83 -1.61
N HIS A 63 4.21 26.61 -1.63
CA HIS A 63 4.49 25.62 -2.67
C HIS A 63 3.24 24.84 -3.02
N ARG A 64 3.24 24.27 -4.23
CA ARG A 64 2.42 23.13 -4.60
C ARG A 64 3.32 21.91 -4.72
N LEU A 65 2.91 20.84 -4.06
CA LEU A 65 3.59 19.54 -4.09
C LEU A 65 2.81 18.63 -5.04
N TYR A 66 3.43 18.19 -6.13
CA TYR A 66 2.89 17.18 -7.03
C TYR A 66 3.48 15.81 -6.70
N TYR A 67 2.71 14.75 -6.88
CA TYR A 67 3.15 13.38 -6.58
C TYR A 67 2.23 12.36 -7.23
N LEU A 68 2.71 11.13 -7.36
CA LEU A 68 1.89 9.99 -7.70
C LEU A 68 1.29 9.37 -6.43
N GLY A 69 0.00 9.05 -6.46
CA GLY A 69 -0.66 8.33 -5.39
C GLY A 69 -2.00 7.75 -5.82
N MET A 70 -2.60 6.94 -4.96
CA MET A 70 -3.95 6.38 -5.20
C MET A 70 -5.00 7.23 -4.49
N PRO A 71 -5.91 7.89 -5.23
CA PRO A 71 -7.05 8.59 -4.64
C PRO A 71 -7.92 7.64 -3.81
N TYR A 72 -8.58 8.16 -2.78
CA TYR A 72 -9.57 7.38 -2.02
C TYR A 72 -10.65 6.80 -2.94
N GLY A 73 -10.95 5.52 -2.78
CA GLY A 73 -11.92 4.81 -3.61
C GLY A 73 -11.39 4.36 -4.98
N SER A 74 -10.18 4.77 -5.37
CA SER A 74 -9.52 4.30 -6.59
C SER A 74 -8.53 3.17 -6.29
N ARG A 75 -8.32 2.30 -7.28
CA ARG A 75 -7.26 1.28 -7.30
C ARG A 75 -6.10 1.64 -8.23
N GLU A 76 -6.17 2.81 -8.87
CA GLU A 76 -5.20 3.27 -9.85
C GLU A 76 -4.36 4.43 -9.30
N ASN A 77 -3.06 4.35 -9.53
CA ASN A 77 -2.12 5.42 -9.27
C ASN A 77 -2.35 6.56 -10.28
N SER A 78 -2.48 7.78 -9.77
CA SER A 78 -2.75 8.97 -10.57
C SER A 78 -1.93 10.16 -10.06
N LEU A 79 -1.88 11.22 -10.86
CA LEU A 79 -1.20 12.45 -10.51
C LEU A 79 -2.06 13.26 -9.54
N LEU A 80 -1.50 13.54 -8.37
CA LEU A 80 -2.11 14.28 -7.27
C LEU A 80 -1.29 15.54 -6.97
N TYR A 81 -1.92 16.47 -6.25
CA TYR A 81 -1.22 17.60 -5.66
C TYR A 81 -1.76 17.98 -4.28
N SER A 82 -0.90 18.65 -3.52
CA SER A 82 -1.23 19.28 -2.24
C SER A 82 -0.66 20.69 -2.18
N GLU A 83 -1.29 21.53 -1.37
CA GLU A 83 -0.88 22.92 -1.18
C GLU A 83 -0.16 23.07 0.17
N ILE A 84 1.06 23.61 0.15
CA ILE A 84 1.88 23.77 1.36
C ILE A 84 1.66 25.17 1.94
N PRO A 85 1.02 25.31 3.12
CA PRO A 85 0.74 26.62 3.68
C PRO A 85 2.01 27.35 4.14
N LYS A 86 2.03 28.68 4.05
CA LYS A 86 3.15 29.52 4.56
C LYS A 86 3.23 29.51 6.09
N LYS A 87 2.10 29.31 6.77
CA LYS A 87 1.98 29.32 8.24
C LYS A 87 1.14 28.13 8.71
N VAL A 88 1.54 27.51 9.81
CA VAL A 88 0.84 26.38 10.43
C VAL A 88 0.61 26.68 11.91
N ARG A 89 -0.51 26.18 12.46
CA ARG A 89 -0.75 26.20 13.91
C ARG A 89 0.03 25.04 14.52
N LYS A 90 0.98 25.32 15.42
CA LYS A 90 1.92 24.30 15.94
C LYS A 90 1.24 23.29 16.87
N GLU A 91 0.11 23.69 17.44
CA GLU A 91 -0.67 22.96 18.42
C GLU A 91 -1.66 21.97 17.77
N ALA A 92 -1.77 21.98 16.44
CA ALA A 92 -2.70 21.16 15.69
C ALA A 92 -1.99 20.34 14.61
N LEU A 93 -2.49 19.13 14.37
CA LEU A 93 -2.04 18.31 13.25
C LEU A 93 -2.65 18.85 11.95
N LEU A 94 -1.78 19.24 11.00
CA LEU A 94 -2.21 19.59 9.64
C LEU A 94 -2.15 18.35 8.75
N LEU A 95 -3.31 17.92 8.24
CA LEU A 95 -3.40 16.93 7.17
C LEU A 95 -3.57 17.63 5.82
N LEU A 96 -2.64 17.38 4.89
CA LEU A 96 -2.72 17.94 3.55
C LEU A 96 -3.76 17.17 2.72
N SER A 97 -4.66 17.90 2.05
CA SER A 97 -5.61 17.29 1.12
C SER A 97 -4.91 16.77 -0.12
N TRP A 98 -5.28 15.57 -0.55
CA TRP A 98 -4.84 14.97 -1.80
C TRP A 98 -5.84 15.36 -2.89
N LYS A 99 -5.44 16.29 -3.76
CA LYS A 99 -6.28 16.79 -4.84
C LYS A 99 -5.89 16.12 -6.15
N GLN A 100 -6.86 15.63 -6.89
CA GLN A 100 -6.62 15.06 -8.22
C GLN A 100 -6.24 16.18 -9.19
N MET A 101 -5.20 15.94 -9.99
CA MET A 101 -4.81 16.84 -11.08
C MET A 101 -5.59 16.52 -12.35
N LEU A 102 -5.77 15.23 -12.65
CA LEU A 102 -6.43 14.73 -13.85
C LEU A 102 -7.88 14.38 -13.54
N ASP A 103 -8.81 14.92 -14.31
CA ASP A 103 -10.23 14.60 -14.22
C ASP A 103 -10.60 13.48 -15.20
N HIS A 104 -11.35 12.48 -14.73
CA HIS A 104 -11.83 11.34 -15.54
C HIS A 104 -10.77 10.64 -16.43
N PHE A 105 -9.50 10.61 -15.99
CA PHE A 105 -8.42 9.96 -16.73
C PHE A 105 -8.31 8.47 -16.38
N GLN A 106 -8.46 7.60 -17.38
CA GLN A 106 -8.26 6.17 -17.24
C GLN A 106 -6.87 5.80 -17.78
N ALA A 107 -5.94 5.58 -16.86
CA ALA A 107 -4.56 5.26 -17.19
C ALA A 107 -4.40 3.78 -17.60
N THR A 108 -5.22 2.90 -17.04
CA THR A 108 -5.17 1.47 -17.34
C THR A 108 -6.00 1.15 -18.59
N PRO A 109 -5.44 0.42 -19.58
CA PRO A 109 -6.18 -0.03 -20.75
C PRO A 109 -7.43 -0.85 -20.40
N HIS A 110 -8.37 -0.97 -21.35
CA HIS A 110 -9.53 -1.85 -21.18
C HIS A 110 -9.09 -3.27 -20.77
N HIS A 111 -9.67 -3.78 -19.67
CA HIS A 111 -9.34 -5.07 -19.05
C HIS A 111 -7.90 -5.22 -18.50
N GLY A 112 -7.13 -4.14 -18.35
CA GLY A 112 -5.75 -4.24 -17.86
C GLY A 112 -4.78 -4.88 -18.85
N MET A 113 -5.17 -4.97 -20.12
CA MET A 113 -4.34 -5.54 -21.19
C MET A 113 -3.29 -4.52 -21.63
N TYR A 114 -2.11 -4.61 -21.01
CA TYR A 114 -0.93 -3.87 -21.42
C TYR A 114 -0.36 -4.42 -22.73
N SER A 115 0.36 -3.57 -23.47
CA SER A 115 1.18 -4.03 -24.59
C SER A 115 2.26 -5.00 -24.09
N ARG A 116 2.83 -5.83 -24.98
CA ARG A 116 3.88 -6.78 -24.59
C ARG A 116 5.11 -6.07 -24.02
N GLU A 117 5.46 -4.93 -24.62
CA GLU A 117 6.56 -4.08 -24.19
C GLU A 117 6.33 -3.53 -22.78
N GLU A 118 5.10 -3.08 -22.51
CA GLU A 118 4.71 -2.53 -21.22
C GLU A 118 4.62 -3.62 -20.14
N GLU A 119 4.06 -4.79 -20.43
CA GLU A 119 4.06 -5.94 -19.52
C GLU A 119 5.48 -6.32 -19.07
N LEU A 120 6.40 -6.49 -20.03
CA LEU A 120 7.80 -6.80 -19.74
C LEU A 120 8.50 -5.71 -18.94
N LEU A 121 8.22 -4.44 -19.23
CA LEU A 121 8.76 -3.32 -18.46
C LEU A 121 8.26 -3.33 -17.01
N ARG A 122 6.98 -3.64 -16.82
CA ARG A 122 6.33 -3.72 -15.50
C ARG A 122 6.90 -4.87 -14.69
N GLU A 123 7.12 -6.05 -15.29
CA GLU A 123 7.81 -7.17 -14.62
C GLU A 123 9.23 -6.78 -14.20
N ARG A 124 10.02 -6.19 -15.11
CA ARG A 124 11.40 -5.75 -14.85
C ARG A 124 11.49 -4.73 -13.72
N LYS A 125 10.55 -3.78 -13.67
CA LYS A 125 10.47 -2.74 -12.64
C LYS A 125 9.65 -3.16 -11.40
N ARG A 126 9.09 -4.37 -11.38
CA ARG A 126 8.19 -4.89 -10.33
C ARG A 126 7.00 -3.96 -10.05
N LEU A 127 6.38 -3.45 -11.11
CA LEU A 127 5.23 -2.55 -11.04
C LEU A 127 3.93 -3.33 -10.85
N GLY A 128 3.55 -3.53 -9.58
CA GLY A 128 2.28 -4.18 -9.20
C GLY A 128 1.05 -3.27 -9.19
N VAL A 129 1.24 -1.95 -9.31
CA VAL A 129 0.14 -0.96 -9.24
C VAL A 129 -0.36 -0.56 -10.62
N PHE A 130 -1.68 -0.45 -10.77
CA PHE A 130 -2.32 0.07 -11.98
C PHE A 130 -2.17 1.59 -12.08
N GLY A 131 -2.26 2.12 -13.30
CA GLY A 131 -2.19 3.55 -13.59
C GLY A 131 -0.79 4.11 -13.86
N ILE A 132 -0.62 5.43 -13.66
CA ILE A 132 0.62 6.16 -13.99
C ILE A 132 1.76 5.67 -13.08
N THR A 133 2.95 5.42 -13.63
CA THR A 133 4.09 4.88 -12.86
C THR A 133 5.36 5.74 -12.88
N SER A 134 5.43 6.76 -13.74
CA SER A 134 6.50 7.75 -13.82
C SER A 134 6.09 8.92 -14.70
#